data_AF-A0A927PDU3-F1
#
_entry.id   AF-A0A927PDU3-F1
#
_cell.length_a   1.000
_cell.length_b   1.000
_cell.length_c   1.000
_cell.angle_alpha   90.00
_cell.angle_beta   90.00
_cell.angle_gamma   90.00
#
_symmetry.space_group_name_H-M   'P 1'
#
loop_
_entity.id
_entity.type
_entity.pdbx_description
1 polymer ?
#
loop_
_entity_poly.entity_id
_entity_poly.type
_entity_poly.pdbx_seq_one_letter_code
_entity_poly.pdbx_strand_id
1 'polypeptide(L)'
;MDHAETLQRLMINDARIEDGRGLEPEVLDPRTLALVRLAALVAVGGADPTYGAEVDAAVGAGASAAEVVDVLCAVVPIVGLPNAVAASPKVALALGLEPVEGMWDDGAPGAAGGPGRSRAV
;
A
#
# COMPACT_ATOMS: atom_id res chain seq x y z
N MET A 1 4.86 22.41 18.80
CA MET A 1 3.70 22.54 19.73
C MET A 1 3.89 21.55 20.88
N ASP A 2 3.37 21.78 22.09
CA ASP A 2 3.41 20.73 23.13
C ASP A 2 2.49 19.56 22.74
N HIS A 3 2.91 18.31 22.97
CA HIS A 3 2.14 17.12 22.61
C HIS A 3 0.76 17.11 23.29
N ALA A 4 0.65 17.68 24.48
CA ALA A 4 -0.60 17.70 25.25
C ALA A 4 -1.58 18.69 24.64
N GLU A 5 -1.08 19.83 24.16
CA GLU A 5 -1.87 20.81 23.43
C GLU A 5 -2.40 20.24 22.10
N THR A 6 -1.57 19.52 21.34
CA THR A 6 -2.01 18.84 20.11
C THR A 6 -3.11 17.82 20.38
N LEU A 7 -2.93 16.96 21.39
CA LEU A 7 -3.95 15.98 21.79
C LEU A 7 -5.24 16.64 22.25
N GLN A 8 -5.15 17.71 23.03
CA GLN A 8 -6.32 18.45 23.48
C GLN A 8 -7.12 19.01 22.31
N ARG A 9 -6.45 19.59 21.30
CA ARG A 9 -7.11 20.11 20.08
C ARG A 9 -7.82 19.00 19.30
N LEU A 10 -7.18 17.83 19.15
CA LEU A 10 -7.80 16.65 18.54
C LEU A 10 -9.03 16.19 19.31
N MET A 11 -8.96 16.14 20.64
CA MET A 11 -10.06 15.67 21.50
C MET A 11 -11.32 16.54 21.41
N ILE A 12 -11.16 17.86 21.23
CA ILE A 12 -12.30 18.78 21.11
C ILE A 12 -12.72 19.04 19.66
N ASN A 13 -12.07 18.38 18.68
CA ASN A 13 -12.21 18.67 17.26
C ASN A 13 -12.12 20.18 16.97
N ASP A 14 -11.02 20.81 17.41
CA ASP A 14 -10.84 22.26 17.28
C ASP A 14 -10.92 22.71 15.82
N ALA A 15 -11.76 23.69 15.50
CA ALA A 15 -11.93 24.20 14.14
C ALA A 15 -10.61 24.66 13.47
N ARG A 16 -9.58 24.99 14.27
CA ARG A 16 -8.26 25.38 13.76
C ARG A 16 -7.50 24.25 13.06
N ILE A 17 -7.87 22.99 13.31
CA ILE A 17 -7.21 21.81 12.74
C ILE A 17 -8.06 21.10 11.68
N GLU A 18 -9.21 21.66 11.26
CA GLU A 18 -10.14 21.02 10.30
C GLU A 18 -9.46 20.60 8.99
N ASP A 19 -8.52 21.41 8.49
CA ASP A 19 -7.74 21.11 7.28
C ASP A 19 -6.37 20.46 7.57
N GLY A 20 -6.16 19.95 8.79
CA GLY A 20 -4.86 19.45 9.25
C GLY A 20 -3.82 20.55 9.54
N ARG A 21 -4.15 21.82 9.32
CA ARG A 21 -3.25 22.95 9.57
C ARG A 21 -2.85 22.99 11.04
N GLY A 22 -1.54 23.04 11.29
CA GLY A 22 -1.00 23.03 12.65
C GLY A 22 -0.90 21.64 13.30
N LEU A 23 -1.14 20.57 12.53
CA LEU A 23 -0.82 19.18 12.89
C LEU A 23 0.41 18.65 12.14
N GLU A 24 1.30 19.55 11.70
CA GLU A 24 2.50 19.16 10.98
C GLU A 24 3.40 18.30 11.89
N PRO A 25 3.82 17.11 11.43
CA PRO A 25 4.71 16.26 12.20
C PRO A 25 6.11 16.90 12.29
N GLU A 26 6.50 17.32 13.50
CA GLU A 26 7.79 17.97 13.76
C GLU A 26 8.86 17.00 14.28
N VAL A 27 8.46 15.81 14.76
CA VAL A 27 9.34 14.90 15.52
C VAL A 27 9.75 13.65 14.73
N LEU A 28 8.87 13.15 13.85
CA LEU A 28 9.18 11.96 13.04
C LEU A 28 10.19 12.33 11.97
N ASP A 29 11.22 11.51 11.81
CA ASP A 29 12.13 11.65 10.69
C ASP A 29 11.39 11.39 9.36
N PRO A 30 11.87 11.95 8.22
CA PRO A 30 11.17 11.86 6.95
C PRO A 30 10.88 10.43 6.48
N ARG A 31 11.79 9.49 6.80
CA ARG A 31 11.64 8.08 6.43
C ARG A 31 10.51 7.44 7.23
N THR A 32 10.51 7.61 8.55
CA THR A 32 9.42 7.11 9.41
C THR A 32 8.08 7.74 9.03
N LEU A 33 8.07 9.05 8.76
CA LEU A 33 6.86 9.77 8.36
C LEU A 33 6.24 9.20 7.08
N ALA A 34 7.04 8.98 6.03
CA ALA A 34 6.57 8.43 4.77
C ALA A 34 6.02 6.99 4.93
N LEU A 35 6.69 6.14 5.70
CA LEU A 35 6.23 4.77 5.97
C LEU A 35 4.91 4.74 6.77
N VAL A 36 4.74 5.65 7.75
CA VAL A 36 3.49 5.78 8.50
C VAL A 36 2.34 6.25 7.61
N ARG A 37 2.60 7.21 6.71
CA ARG A 37 1.59 7.67 5.75
C ARG A 37 1.22 6.58 4.75
N LEU A 38 2.19 5.81 4.25
CA LEU A 38 1.94 4.64 3.43
C LEU A 38 1.05 3.62 4.16
N ALA A 39 1.36 3.29 5.42
CA ALA A 39 0.54 2.39 6.23
C ALA A 39 -0.91 2.91 6.38
N ALA A 40 -1.08 4.21 6.59
CA ALA A 40 -2.40 4.83 6.66
C ALA A 40 -3.16 4.74 5.33
N LEU A 41 -2.49 4.94 4.18
CA LEU A 41 -3.10 4.78 2.85
C LEU A 41 -3.61 3.36 2.62
N VAL A 42 -2.80 2.36 3.01
CA VAL A 42 -3.21 0.95 2.97
C VAL A 42 -4.45 0.72 3.84
N ALA A 43 -4.47 1.30 5.04
CA ALA A 43 -5.59 1.14 5.97
C ALA A 43 -6.92 1.74 5.46
N VAL A 44 -6.86 2.90 4.80
CA VAL A 44 -8.07 3.61 4.31
C VAL A 44 -8.43 3.29 2.87
N GLY A 45 -7.59 2.54 2.15
CA GLY A 45 -7.79 2.26 0.72
C GLY A 45 -7.63 3.51 -0.15
N GLY A 46 -6.55 4.28 0.05
CA GLY A 46 -6.30 5.55 -0.65
C GLY A 46 -6.26 5.48 -2.19
N ALA A 47 -6.22 6.64 -2.84
CA ALA A 47 -6.14 6.77 -4.29
C ALA A 47 -4.72 6.46 -4.83
N ASP A 48 -4.63 5.98 -6.08
CA ASP A 48 -3.38 5.50 -6.69
C ASP A 48 -2.24 6.53 -6.70
N PRO A 49 -2.45 7.82 -7.05
CA PRO A 49 -1.37 8.81 -7.04
C PRO A 49 -0.73 9.01 -5.66
N THR A 50 -1.49 8.76 -4.60
CA THR A 50 -1.03 8.97 -3.23
C THR A 50 -0.07 7.87 -2.77
N TYR A 51 -0.19 6.65 -3.32
CA TYR A 51 0.79 5.59 -3.05
C TYR A 51 2.15 5.91 -3.66
N GLY A 52 2.18 6.39 -4.92
CA GLY A 52 3.42 6.81 -5.58
C GLY A 52 4.17 7.88 -4.77
N ALA A 53 3.47 8.92 -4.35
CA ALA A 53 4.05 10.02 -3.58
C ALA A 53 4.70 9.56 -2.26
N GLU A 54 4.04 8.69 -1.48
CA GLU A 54 4.59 8.24 -0.20
C GLU A 54 5.71 7.21 -0.36
N VAL A 55 5.66 6.37 -1.41
CA VAL A 55 6.76 5.44 -1.74
C VAL A 55 7.99 6.22 -2.20
N ASP A 56 7.82 7.21 -3.09
CA ASP A 56 8.91 8.09 -3.54
C ASP A 56 9.52 8.88 -2.36
N ALA A 57 8.68 9.38 -1.46
CA ALA A 57 9.13 10.07 -0.26
C ALA A 57 9.93 9.13 0.67
N ALA A 58 9.47 7.90 0.87
CA ALA A 58 10.17 6.92 1.70
C ALA A 58 11.54 6.54 1.10
N VAL A 59 11.59 6.23 -0.20
CA VAL A 59 12.82 5.88 -0.91
C VAL A 59 13.78 7.07 -0.97
N GLY A 60 13.27 8.27 -1.26
CA GLY A 60 14.04 9.51 -1.23
C GLY A 60 14.62 9.84 0.15
N ALA A 61 13.95 9.40 1.22
CA ALA A 61 14.44 9.48 2.60
C ALA A 61 15.34 8.29 3.02
N GLY A 62 15.66 7.37 2.10
CA GLY A 62 16.58 6.25 2.31
C GLY A 62 15.93 4.95 2.77
N ALA A 63 14.60 4.80 2.70
CA ALA A 63 13.95 3.51 2.89
C ALA A 63 14.29 2.56 1.74
N SER A 64 14.46 1.28 2.06
CA SER A 64 14.61 0.24 1.04
C SER A 64 13.25 -0.23 0.51
N ALA A 65 13.21 -0.76 -0.71
CA ALA A 65 12.02 -1.40 -1.25
C ALA A 65 11.51 -2.55 -0.35
N ALA A 66 12.42 -3.27 0.31
CA ALA A 66 12.06 -4.32 1.26
C ALA A 66 11.28 -3.77 2.46
N GLU A 67 11.63 -2.60 2.97
CA GLU A 67 10.92 -1.96 4.08
C GLU A 67 9.53 -1.45 3.67
N VAL A 68 9.40 -0.95 2.45
CA VAL A 68 8.10 -0.56 1.87
C VAL A 68 7.17 -1.78 1.77
N VAL A 69 7.69 -2.93 1.33
CA VAL A 69 6.94 -4.18 1.29
C VAL A 69 6.66 -4.71 2.71
N ASP A 70 7.61 -4.58 3.62
CA ASP A 70 7.43 -5.02 5.00
C ASP A 70 6.34 -4.23 5.73
N VAL A 71 6.09 -2.96 5.37
CA VAL A 71 4.93 -2.20 5.84
C VAL A 71 3.61 -2.90 5.49
N LEU A 72 3.46 -3.41 4.26
CA LEU A 72 2.26 -4.16 3.86
C LEU A 72 2.07 -5.38 4.76
N CYS A 73 3.15 -6.14 5.02
CA CYS A 73 3.15 -7.29 5.91
C CYS A 73 2.78 -6.91 7.35
N ALA A 74 3.37 -5.83 7.86
CA ALA A 74 3.18 -5.35 9.23
C ALA A 74 1.74 -4.89 9.51
N VAL A 75 1.05 -4.34 8.51
CA VAL A 75 -0.34 -3.89 8.69
C VAL A 75 -1.38 -4.99 8.51
N VAL A 76 -1.08 -6.12 7.85
CA VAL A 76 -2.04 -7.21 7.60
C VAL A 76 -2.83 -7.63 8.85
N PRO A 77 -2.22 -7.83 10.03
CA PRO A 77 -2.96 -8.24 11.23
C PRO A 77 -3.94 -7.18 11.77
N ILE A 78 -3.77 -5.92 11.37
CA ILE A 78 -4.55 -4.78 11.86
C ILE A 78 -5.66 -4.42 10.87
N VAL A 79 -5.32 -4.31 9.58
CA VAL A 79 -6.23 -3.81 8.53
C VAL A 79 -6.84 -4.94 7.70
N GLY A 80 -6.35 -6.17 7.84
CA GLY A 80 -6.76 -7.34 7.09
C GLY A 80 -6.01 -7.51 5.76
N LEU A 81 -5.84 -8.78 5.36
CA LEU A 81 -5.21 -9.15 4.09
C LEU A 81 -5.84 -8.49 2.84
N PRO A 82 -7.18 -8.32 2.73
CA PRO A 82 -7.77 -7.72 1.54
C PRO A 82 -7.25 -6.31 1.23
N ASN A 83 -7.01 -5.49 2.26
CA ASN A 83 -6.49 -4.13 2.09
C ASN A 83 -5.04 -4.14 1.60
N ALA A 84 -4.20 -5.02 2.15
CA ALA A 84 -2.83 -5.19 1.66
C ALA A 84 -2.80 -5.68 0.21
N VAL A 85 -3.62 -6.67 -0.14
CA VAL A 85 -3.74 -7.18 -1.52
C VAL A 85 -4.17 -6.09 -2.50
N ALA A 86 -5.14 -5.25 -2.13
CA ALA A 86 -5.61 -4.15 -2.96
C ALA A 86 -4.55 -3.04 -3.15
N ALA A 87 -3.68 -2.83 -2.16
CA ALA A 87 -2.59 -1.85 -2.22
C ALA A 87 -1.35 -2.37 -2.98
N SER A 88 -1.08 -3.68 -2.93
CA SER A 88 0.09 -4.32 -3.54
C SER A 88 0.40 -3.90 -4.98
N PRO A 89 -0.54 -3.90 -5.95
CA PRO A 89 -0.22 -3.50 -7.32
C PRO A 89 0.21 -2.02 -7.41
N LYS A 90 -0.36 -1.14 -6.59
CA LYS A 90 -0.03 0.29 -6.55
C LYS A 90 1.38 0.51 -6.00
N VAL A 91 1.71 -0.21 -4.93
CA VAL A 91 3.06 -0.18 -4.33
C VAL A 91 4.10 -0.81 -5.27
N ALA A 92 3.76 -1.90 -5.95
CA ALA A 92 4.64 -2.53 -6.93
C ALA A 92 4.98 -1.57 -8.08
N LEU A 93 3.96 -0.92 -8.65
CA LEU A 93 4.14 0.10 -9.69
C LEU A 93 5.00 1.27 -9.21
N ALA A 94 4.75 1.77 -7.98
CA ALA A 94 5.53 2.84 -7.39
C ALA A 94 7.01 2.46 -7.17
N LEU A 95 7.30 1.19 -6.90
CA LEU A 95 8.66 0.66 -6.81
C LEU A 95 9.29 0.36 -8.18
N GLY A 96 8.57 0.59 -9.29
CA GLY A 96 9.02 0.26 -10.64
C GLY A 96 9.10 -1.25 -10.90
N LEU A 97 8.33 -2.05 -10.15
CA LEU A 97 8.22 -3.48 -10.39
C LEU A 97 7.21 -3.72 -11.51
N GLU A 98 7.67 -4.37 -12.57
CA GLU A 98 6.79 -4.82 -13.65
C GLU A 98 5.81 -5.88 -13.13
N PRO A 99 4.56 -5.91 -13.64
CA PRO A 99 3.65 -7.02 -13.38
C PRO A 99 4.34 -8.33 -13.77
N VAL A 100 4.33 -9.32 -12.87
CA VAL A 100 4.88 -10.65 -13.19
C VAL A 100 4.06 -11.25 -14.33
N GLU A 101 4.63 -11.24 -15.55
CA GLU A 101 4.07 -11.87 -16.73
C GLU A 101 3.81 -13.37 -16.42
N GLY A 102 2.56 -13.82 -16.61
CA GLY A 102 2.16 -15.22 -16.40
C GLY A 102 1.72 -15.59 -14.97
N MET A 103 1.68 -14.66 -14.00
CA MET A 103 1.26 -14.98 -12.63
C MET A 103 -0.24 -15.31 -12.49
N TRP A 104 -1.05 -14.95 -13.48
CA TRP A 104 -2.46 -15.35 -13.60
C TRP A 104 -2.69 -16.32 -14.75
N ASP A 105 -1.64 -16.98 -15.24
CA ASP A 105 -1.84 -18.19 -16.04
C ASP A 105 -2.27 -19.32 -15.09
N ASP A 106 -3.51 -19.21 -14.62
CA ASP A 106 -4.23 -20.32 -14.01
C ASP A 106 -4.35 -21.38 -15.11
N GLY A 107 -3.33 -22.22 -15.22
CA GLY A 107 -3.33 -23.42 -16.03
C GLY A 107 -4.53 -24.27 -15.63
N ALA A 108 -5.65 -24.04 -16.33
CA ALA A 108 -6.83 -24.87 -16.21
C ALA A 108 -6.40 -26.32 -16.48
N PRO A 109 -6.55 -27.25 -15.52
CA PRO A 109 -6.20 -28.64 -15.77
C PRO A 109 -7.13 -29.21 -16.84
N GLY A 110 -6.55 -29.47 -18.02
CA GLY A 110 -7.02 -30.48 -18.96
C GLY A 110 -8.31 -30.17 -19.72
N ALA A 111 -8.23 -29.28 -20.72
CA ALA A 111 -9.10 -29.36 -21.90
C ALA A 111 -8.35 -29.97 -23.10
N ALA A 112 -7.57 -31.04 -22.86
CA ALA A 112 -7.03 -31.89 -23.92
C ALA A 112 -7.93 -33.12 -24.08
N GLY A 113 -8.89 -33.04 -25.00
CA GLY A 113 -9.81 -34.14 -25.29
C GLY A 113 -10.75 -33.88 -26.45
N GLY A 114 -10.27 -33.24 -27.53
CA GLY A 114 -11.03 -33.22 -28.79
C GLY A 114 -11.06 -34.62 -29.40
N PRO A 115 -12.22 -35.20 -29.76
CA PRO A 115 -12.26 -36.51 -30.37
C PRO A 115 -11.69 -36.44 -31.79
N GLY A 116 -10.44 -36.88 -31.90
CA GLY A 116 -9.78 -37.18 -33.17
C GLY A 116 -10.54 -38.27 -33.91
N ARG A 117 -10.96 -37.93 -35.13
CA ARG A 117 -11.40 -38.84 -36.17
C ARG A 117 -10.35 -39.95 -36.35
N SER A 118 -10.74 -41.22 -36.22
CA SER A 118 -10.47 -42.29 -37.21
C SER A 118 -10.72 -43.71 -36.68
N ARG A 119 -11.62 -44.44 -37.36
CA ARG A 119 -11.56 -45.88 -37.69
C ARG A 119 -12.69 -46.11 -38.70
N ALA A 120 -12.48 -46.34 -40.00
CA ALA A 120 -11.86 -47.51 -40.63
C ALA A 120 -12.31 -48.81 -39.94
N VAL A 121 -13.45 -49.38 -40.35
CA VAL A 121 -13.60 -50.49 -41.31
C VAL A 121 -15.02 -50.44 -41.86
#